data_AF-M7ST65-F1
#
_entry.id   AF-M7ST65-F1
#
_cell.length_a   1.000
_cell.length_b   1.000
_cell.length_c   1.000
_cell.angle_alpha   90.00
_cell.angle_beta   90.00
_cell.angle_gamma   90.00
#
_symmetry.space_group_name_H-M   'P 1'
#
loop_
_entity.id
_entity.type
_entity.pdbx_description
1 polymer ?
#
loop_
_entity_poly.entity_id
_entity_poly.type
_entity_poly.pdbx_seq_one_letter_code
_entity_poly.pdbx_strand_id
1 'polypeptide(L)'
;MIYKLTYILTMAWFLEIPTEIRQQIIYGTFPSEFCPTVPCPAHMLGLLLACRQLHLDTSRVMEACWSPKVTIRDPDATATISRLKTRPKFKVRSLTLQVFALIGIDDLKSWVGGDPQMESWSRCVSHLPRRGVREVVVDLTLAPQWVLQKRPDWVNTLITDRRVGVLFLADQEHGIVTLLDRLDARYNRGHAGRHNPPLVTISMGGWMGWRSIPSMERMITTTQQNTEMRCKPQFTGTYIMESDVPTPHSLLKVSRDWGVRDASTFLAWTSVAIPVNRAEADFSALNPVSWSSQTKSAFYKMTLQDAPGTLGDLKMLLAFALENQQRAPSPSPSPSDRYLDFHSAASERRRLIHDLCRDLKLKSESAGEGDERYVRVFGTLQRTGGATSR
;
A
#
# COMPACT_ATOMS: atom_id res chain seq x y z
N MET A 1 -5.84 10.09 20.45
CA MET A 1 -4.95 10.57 21.53
C MET A 1 -5.66 10.83 22.86
N ILE A 2 -6.97 11.12 22.87
CA ILE A 2 -7.74 11.41 24.10
C ILE A 2 -7.89 10.18 25.02
N TYR A 3 -7.98 8.96 24.47
CA TYR A 3 -8.15 7.72 25.26
C TYR A 3 -6.92 7.25 26.06
N LYS A 4 -5.71 7.67 25.69
CA LYS A 4 -4.49 7.31 26.45
C LYS A 4 -4.38 8.10 27.76
N LEU A 5 -4.88 9.34 27.78
CA LEU A 5 -4.85 10.17 28.98
C LEU A 5 -5.88 9.68 30.03
N THR A 6 -7.07 9.27 29.59
CA THR A 6 -8.12 8.76 30.50
C THR A 6 -7.72 7.43 31.16
N TYR A 7 -6.97 6.58 30.45
CA TYR A 7 -6.50 5.28 30.96
C TYR A 7 -5.35 5.42 31.98
N ILE A 8 -4.45 6.40 31.77
CA ILE A 8 -3.35 6.69 32.70
C ILE A 8 -3.88 7.38 33.97
N LEU A 9 -4.86 8.28 33.83
CA LEU A 9 -5.51 8.95 34.98
C LEU A 9 -6.37 8.00 35.83
N THR A 10 -6.98 6.97 35.25
CA THR A 10 -7.76 5.96 36.00
C THR A 10 -6.89 4.89 36.66
N MET A 11 -5.75 4.53 36.06
CA MET A 11 -4.79 3.59 36.68
C MET A 11 -4.08 4.19 37.90
N ALA A 12 -3.74 5.48 37.87
CA ALA A 12 -3.11 6.17 39.01
C ALA A 12 -4.01 6.14 40.26
N TRP A 13 -5.29 6.49 40.08
CA TRP A 13 -6.28 6.42 41.16
C TRP A 13 -6.55 5.00 41.67
N PHE A 14 -6.53 4.00 40.79
CA PHE A 14 -6.76 2.62 41.21
C PHE A 14 -5.66 2.10 42.14
N LEU A 15 -4.41 2.53 41.93
CA LEU A 15 -3.27 2.11 42.76
C LEU A 15 -3.19 2.83 44.12
N GLU A 16 -3.85 3.97 44.27
CA GLU A 16 -3.93 4.77 45.51
C GLU A 16 -5.00 4.25 46.48
N ILE A 17 -5.89 3.37 46.02
CA ILE A 17 -6.93 2.75 46.84
C ILE A 17 -6.34 1.66 47.76
N PRO A 18 -6.80 1.51 49.02
CA PRO A 18 -6.41 0.42 49.91
C PRO A 18 -6.52 -0.95 49.26
N THR A 19 -5.56 -1.84 49.54
CA THR A 19 -5.42 -3.15 48.88
C THR A 19 -6.69 -3.99 48.98
N GLU A 20 -7.38 -3.90 50.11
CA GLU A 20 -8.62 -4.61 50.42
C GLU A 20 -9.77 -4.17 49.49
N ILE A 21 -9.84 -2.87 49.18
CA ILE A 21 -10.83 -2.30 48.26
C ILE A 21 -10.48 -2.65 46.82
N ARG A 22 -9.20 -2.61 46.44
CA ARG A 22 -8.75 -3.06 45.11
C ARG A 22 -9.09 -4.53 44.88
N GLN A 23 -8.84 -5.37 45.88
CA GLN A 23 -9.22 -6.78 45.87
C GLN A 23 -10.72 -6.94 45.71
N GLN A 24 -11.55 -6.21 46.46
CA GLN A 24 -13.02 -6.28 46.31
C GLN A 24 -13.53 -5.82 44.93
N ILE A 25 -12.94 -4.78 44.33
CA ILE A 25 -13.27 -4.34 42.96
C ILE A 25 -12.89 -5.45 41.94
N ILE A 26 -11.70 -6.03 42.09
CA ILE A 26 -11.22 -7.13 41.25
C ILE A 26 -12.13 -8.36 41.43
N TYR A 27 -12.46 -8.75 42.67
CA TYR A 27 -13.38 -9.85 42.97
C TYR A 27 -14.80 -9.62 42.44
N GLY A 28 -15.31 -8.39 42.50
CA GLY A 28 -16.60 -7.99 41.93
C GLY A 28 -16.66 -8.02 40.41
N THR A 29 -15.51 -8.12 39.72
CA THR A 29 -15.42 -8.30 38.27
C THR A 29 -15.31 -9.76 37.81
N PHE A 30 -15.23 -10.73 38.73
CA PHE A 30 -15.27 -12.15 38.41
C PHE A 30 -16.71 -12.71 38.48
N PRO A 31 -17.05 -13.75 37.69
CA PRO A 31 -18.35 -14.39 37.75
C PRO A 31 -18.63 -14.95 39.15
N SER A 32 -19.92 -15.01 39.50
CA SER A 32 -20.58 -15.15 40.82
C SER A 32 -20.12 -16.26 41.79
N GLU A 33 -19.04 -16.97 41.51
CA GLU A 33 -18.51 -18.07 42.32
C GLU A 33 -17.60 -17.60 43.47
N PHE A 34 -17.21 -16.32 43.49
CA PHE A 34 -16.43 -15.71 44.57
C PHE A 34 -17.24 -14.63 45.30
N CYS A 35 -18.10 -15.05 46.23
CA CYS A 35 -18.69 -14.14 47.21
C CYS A 35 -17.69 -13.97 48.36
N PRO A 36 -17.09 -12.79 48.59
CA PRO A 36 -16.34 -12.58 49.81
C PRO A 36 -17.30 -12.66 51.01
N THR A 37 -16.94 -13.47 52.00
CA THR A 37 -17.63 -13.60 53.30
C THR A 37 -17.52 -12.35 54.18
N VAL A 38 -16.89 -11.28 53.67
CA VAL A 38 -16.64 -10.04 54.41
C VAL A 38 -17.74 -9.01 54.07
N PRO A 39 -18.41 -8.41 55.07
CA PRO A 39 -19.42 -7.39 54.83
C PRO A 39 -18.82 -6.17 54.12
N CYS A 40 -19.35 -5.85 52.93
CA CYS A 40 -18.95 -4.69 52.17
C CYS A 40 -19.53 -3.41 52.81
N PRO A 41 -18.72 -2.36 53.05
CA PRO A 41 -19.24 -1.08 53.53
C PRO A 41 -20.30 -0.50 52.57
N ALA A 42 -21.38 0.07 53.12
CA ALA A 42 -22.52 0.56 52.35
C ALA A 42 -22.13 1.61 51.28
N HIS A 43 -21.12 2.44 51.56
CA HIS A 43 -20.62 3.46 50.63
C HIS A 43 -19.89 2.87 49.40
N MET A 44 -19.45 1.61 49.46
CA MET A 44 -18.78 0.93 48.35
C MET A 44 -19.74 0.16 47.43
N LEU A 45 -20.99 -0.07 47.87
CA LEU A 45 -21.97 -0.85 47.12
C LEU A 45 -22.25 -0.27 45.73
N GLY A 46 -22.33 1.07 45.62
CA GLY A 46 -22.55 1.75 44.35
C GLY A 46 -21.41 1.52 43.35
N LEU A 47 -20.16 1.54 43.81
CA LEU A 47 -18.98 1.27 42.98
C LEU A 47 -18.96 -0.18 42.49
N LEU A 48 -19.23 -1.14 43.38
CA LEU A 48 -19.25 -2.56 43.02
C LEU A 48 -20.37 -2.90 42.03
N LEU A 49 -21.56 -2.31 42.20
CA LEU A 49 -22.67 -2.44 41.25
C LEU A 49 -22.32 -1.83 39.89
N ALA A 50 -21.66 -0.67 39.87
CA ALA A 50 -21.20 -0.03 38.63
C ALA A 50 -20.12 -0.86 37.92
N CYS A 51 -19.15 -1.42 38.65
CA CYS A 51 -18.13 -2.32 38.10
C CYS A 51 -18.74 -3.61 37.51
N ARG A 52 -19.71 -4.21 38.21
CA ARG A 52 -20.44 -5.38 37.73
C ARG A 52 -21.24 -5.06 36.47
N GLN A 53 -21.92 -3.92 36.44
CA GLN A 53 -22.68 -3.47 35.27
C GLN A 53 -21.75 -3.21 34.07
N LEU A 54 -20.62 -2.52 34.29
CA LEU A 54 -19.58 -2.32 33.27
C LEU A 54 -19.03 -3.64 32.74
N HIS A 55 -18.85 -4.66 33.58
CA HIS A 55 -18.37 -5.97 33.12
C HIS A 55 -19.41 -6.71 32.27
N LEU A 56 -20.68 -6.70 32.69
CA LEU A 56 -21.79 -7.28 31.93
C LEU A 56 -21.98 -6.55 30.59
N ASP A 57 -21.88 -5.23 30.60
CA ASP A 57 -21.96 -4.39 29.41
C ASP A 57 -20.72 -4.58 28.52
N THR A 58 -19.52 -4.71 29.09
CA THR A 58 -18.30 -5.03 28.32
C THR A 58 -18.43 -6.39 27.65
N SER A 59 -18.97 -7.41 28.34
CA SER A 59 -19.21 -8.72 27.74
C SER A 59 -20.21 -8.64 26.59
N ARG A 60 -21.33 -7.91 26.78
CA ARG A 60 -22.33 -7.66 25.72
C ARG A 60 -21.77 -6.84 24.56
N VAL A 61 -20.97 -5.81 24.83
CA VAL A 61 -20.31 -4.95 23.83
C VAL A 61 -19.22 -5.74 23.10
N MET A 62 -18.47 -6.60 23.77
CA MET A 62 -17.52 -7.49 23.12
C MET A 62 -18.26 -8.51 22.23
N GLU A 63 -19.38 -9.09 22.68
CA GLU A 63 -20.19 -9.98 21.84
C GLU A 63 -20.90 -9.25 20.68
N ALA A 64 -21.33 -8.01 20.88
CA ALA A 64 -22.08 -7.21 19.90
C ALA A 64 -21.16 -6.49 18.89
N CYS A 65 -20.07 -5.90 19.38
CA CYS A 65 -19.17 -5.00 18.65
C CYS A 65 -17.81 -5.64 18.33
N TRP A 66 -17.31 -6.58 19.15
CA TRP A 66 -16.04 -7.25 18.90
C TRP A 66 -16.26 -8.56 18.13
N SER A 67 -16.43 -8.43 16.82
CA SER A 67 -16.36 -9.60 15.96
C SER A 67 -14.93 -9.84 15.49
N PRO A 68 -14.34 -11.01 15.81
CA PRO A 68 -12.99 -11.30 15.36
C PRO A 68 -12.96 -11.34 13.83
N LYS A 69 -12.10 -10.49 13.26
CA LYS A 69 -11.66 -10.61 11.87
C LYS A 69 -10.60 -11.68 11.83
N VAL A 70 -10.83 -12.73 11.04
CA VAL A 70 -9.86 -13.81 10.88
C VAL A 70 -9.21 -13.68 9.52
N THR A 71 -7.89 -13.56 9.53
CA THR A 71 -7.08 -13.53 8.31
C THR A 71 -6.47 -14.91 8.08
N ILE A 72 -6.79 -15.51 6.93
CA ILE A 72 -6.20 -16.76 6.45
C ILE A 72 -5.18 -16.38 5.37
N ARG A 73 -3.96 -16.87 5.51
CA ARG A 73 -2.84 -16.56 4.61
C ARG A 73 -2.36 -17.77 3.82
N ASP A 74 -2.65 -18.95 4.36
CA ASP A 74 -2.21 -20.22 3.84
C ASP A 74 -3.45 -21.11 3.62
N PRO A 75 -3.74 -21.51 2.36
CA PRO A 75 -4.88 -22.39 2.07
C PRO A 75 -4.74 -23.78 2.72
N ASP A 76 -3.51 -24.23 3.00
CA ASP A 76 -3.23 -25.57 3.54
C ASP A 76 -3.23 -25.61 5.08
N ALA A 77 -3.32 -24.44 5.73
CA ALA A 77 -3.46 -24.30 7.19
C ALA A 77 -4.85 -24.75 7.73
N THR A 78 -5.37 -25.84 7.17
CA THR A 78 -6.64 -26.53 7.50
C THR A 78 -6.80 -26.80 9.00
N ALA A 79 -5.71 -27.03 9.74
CA ALA A 79 -5.71 -27.19 11.19
C ALA A 79 -6.17 -25.91 11.91
N THR A 80 -5.71 -24.75 11.46
CA THR A 80 -6.10 -23.43 12.01
C THR A 80 -7.57 -23.14 11.73
N ILE A 81 -8.05 -23.48 10.53
CA ILE A 81 -9.46 -23.31 10.13
C ILE A 81 -10.38 -24.25 10.91
N SER A 82 -9.93 -25.49 11.17
CA SER A 82 -10.69 -26.47 11.94
C SER A 82 -10.80 -26.11 13.41
N ARG A 83 -9.74 -25.52 14.00
CA ARG A 83 -9.75 -25.00 15.38
C ARG A 83 -10.74 -23.85 15.59
N LEU A 84 -11.08 -23.09 14.53
CA LEU A 84 -12.11 -22.05 14.61
C LEU A 84 -13.52 -22.65 14.72
N LYS A 85 -13.75 -23.87 14.22
CA LYS A 85 -15.06 -24.55 14.29
C LYS A 85 -15.39 -25.07 15.68
N THR A 86 -14.38 -25.40 16.49
CA THR A 86 -14.56 -26.11 17.77
C THR A 86 -14.77 -25.20 18.97
N ARG A 87 -14.68 -23.86 18.80
CA ARG A 87 -14.88 -22.90 19.90
C ARG A 87 -16.30 -22.31 19.86
N PRO A 88 -17.26 -22.82 20.67
CA PRO A 88 -18.67 -22.44 20.59
C PRO A 88 -18.97 -20.95 20.89
N LYS A 89 -18.02 -20.21 21.49
CA LYS A 89 -18.18 -18.79 21.84
C LYS A 89 -17.61 -17.80 20.81
N PHE A 90 -16.89 -18.24 19.77
CA PHE A 90 -16.28 -17.34 18.78
C PHE A 90 -17.07 -17.36 17.46
N LYS A 91 -18.00 -16.41 17.31
CA LYS A 91 -18.68 -16.16 16.03
C LYS A 91 -17.78 -15.31 15.14
N VAL A 92 -17.04 -15.93 14.24
CA VAL A 92 -16.27 -15.23 13.20
C VAL A 92 -17.24 -14.49 12.29
N ARG A 93 -17.26 -13.16 12.29
CA ARG A 93 -18.13 -12.38 11.38
C ARG A 93 -17.48 -12.03 10.05
N SER A 94 -16.16 -11.82 10.02
CA SER A 94 -15.45 -11.37 8.83
C SER A 94 -14.21 -12.25 8.61
N LEU A 95 -14.09 -12.78 7.40
CA LEU A 95 -12.95 -13.56 6.94
C LEU A 95 -12.17 -12.75 5.91
N THR A 96 -10.85 -12.74 6.01
CA THR A 96 -9.97 -12.18 4.98
C THR A 96 -9.06 -13.29 4.46
N LEU A 97 -9.10 -13.53 3.15
CA LEU A 97 -8.23 -14.50 2.46
C LEU A 97 -7.12 -13.72 1.76
N GLN A 98 -5.89 -13.77 2.26
CA GLN A 98 -4.75 -13.10 1.63
C GLN A 98 -4.13 -14.02 0.59
N VAL A 99 -4.66 -13.97 -0.63
CA VAL A 99 -4.46 -15.07 -1.58
C VAL A 99 -3.04 -15.17 -2.13
N PHE A 100 -2.28 -14.06 -2.09
CA PHE A 100 -0.89 -13.98 -2.55
C PHE A 100 0.13 -13.87 -1.40
N ALA A 101 -0.29 -14.09 -0.15
CA ALA A 101 0.58 -13.91 1.01
C ALA A 101 1.80 -14.83 1.04
N LEU A 102 1.73 -16.00 0.38
CA LEU A 102 2.81 -16.98 0.33
C LEU A 102 3.70 -16.86 -0.91
N ILE A 103 3.37 -15.99 -1.85
CA ILE A 103 4.11 -15.90 -3.12
C ILE A 103 5.51 -15.31 -2.88
N GLY A 104 6.53 -15.81 -3.58
CA GLY A 104 7.88 -15.26 -3.51
C GLY A 104 8.01 -13.91 -4.24
N ILE A 105 8.93 -13.05 -3.78
CA ILE A 105 9.27 -11.83 -4.55
C ILE A 105 9.85 -12.20 -5.92
N ASP A 106 10.67 -13.23 -5.96
CA ASP A 106 11.33 -13.66 -7.20
C ASP A 106 10.27 -14.18 -8.18
N ASP A 107 9.33 -15.00 -7.72
CA ASP A 107 8.20 -15.48 -8.52
C ASP A 107 7.37 -14.35 -9.11
N LEU A 108 7.09 -13.29 -8.34
CA LEU A 108 6.40 -12.09 -8.83
C LEU A 108 7.19 -11.36 -9.92
N LYS A 109 8.52 -11.29 -9.81
CA LYS A 109 9.38 -10.55 -10.74
C LYS A 109 9.72 -11.32 -12.02
N SER A 110 9.82 -12.64 -11.90
CA SER A 110 10.13 -13.56 -12.98
C SER A 110 8.92 -14.32 -13.48
N TRP A 111 7.70 -13.81 -13.28
CA TRP A 111 6.46 -14.51 -13.64
C TRP A 111 6.48 -15.03 -15.09
N VAL A 112 6.39 -16.35 -15.25
CA VAL A 112 6.32 -17.04 -16.56
C VAL A 112 4.98 -17.78 -16.76
N GLY A 113 4.02 -17.59 -15.84
CA GLY A 113 2.69 -18.21 -15.90
C GLY A 113 2.54 -19.48 -15.07
N GLY A 114 1.29 -19.80 -14.72
CA GLY A 114 0.88 -21.04 -14.05
C GLY A 114 1.13 -21.04 -12.54
N ASP A 115 0.15 -20.59 -11.75
CA ASP A 115 0.17 -20.72 -10.29
C ASP A 115 -0.83 -21.80 -9.80
N PRO A 116 -0.38 -22.87 -9.12
CA PRO A 116 -1.28 -23.80 -8.43
C PRO A 116 -1.95 -23.20 -7.17
N GLN A 117 -1.58 -21.99 -6.74
CA GLN A 117 -2.09 -21.36 -5.52
C GLN A 117 -3.61 -21.12 -5.56
N MET A 118 -4.18 -20.67 -6.68
CA MET A 118 -5.62 -20.42 -6.79
C MET A 118 -6.44 -21.71 -6.68
N GLU A 119 -5.92 -22.84 -7.17
CA GLU A 119 -6.58 -24.14 -6.97
C GLU A 119 -6.61 -24.55 -5.50
N SER A 120 -5.50 -24.33 -4.78
CA SER A 120 -5.39 -24.66 -3.36
C SER A 120 -6.37 -23.84 -2.53
N TRP A 121 -6.48 -22.53 -2.82
CA TRP A 121 -7.54 -21.68 -2.24
C TRP A 121 -8.94 -22.17 -2.56
N SER A 122 -9.18 -22.56 -3.81
CA SER A 122 -10.46 -23.09 -4.26
C SER A 122 -10.85 -24.41 -3.58
N ARG A 123 -9.89 -25.26 -3.19
CA ARG A 123 -10.13 -26.47 -2.38
C ARG A 123 -10.41 -26.09 -0.90
N CYS A 124 -9.69 -25.10 -0.38
CA CYS A 124 -9.82 -24.60 0.99
C CYS A 124 -11.23 -24.07 1.33
N VAL A 125 -11.96 -23.52 0.35
CA VAL A 125 -13.32 -22.96 0.54
C VAL A 125 -14.28 -23.92 1.26
N SER A 126 -14.20 -25.23 0.98
CA SER A 126 -15.06 -26.25 1.58
C SER A 126 -14.85 -26.38 3.10
N HIS A 127 -13.66 -26.02 3.58
CA HIS A 127 -13.25 -26.11 4.97
C HIS A 127 -13.58 -24.84 5.77
N LEU A 128 -13.90 -23.72 5.13
CA LEU A 128 -14.22 -22.45 5.81
C LEU A 128 -15.46 -22.56 6.74
N PRO A 129 -15.50 -21.78 7.84
CA PRO A 129 -16.62 -21.81 8.79
C PRO A 129 -17.92 -21.32 8.15
N ARG A 130 -19.02 -22.08 8.31
CA ARG A 130 -20.33 -21.70 7.73
C ARG A 130 -21.14 -20.73 8.57
N ARG A 131 -21.04 -20.83 9.90
CA ARG A 131 -21.94 -20.12 10.83
C ARG A 131 -21.30 -18.83 11.31
N GLY A 132 -22.10 -17.77 11.37
CA GLY A 132 -21.71 -16.48 11.95
C GLY A 132 -20.95 -15.54 10.99
N VAL A 133 -20.43 -16.06 9.88
CA VAL A 133 -19.77 -15.26 8.83
C VAL A 133 -20.81 -14.38 8.16
N ARG A 134 -20.48 -13.10 8.00
CA ARG A 134 -21.27 -12.09 7.30
C ARG A 134 -20.50 -11.44 6.15
N GLU A 135 -19.18 -11.51 6.21
CA GLU A 135 -18.30 -10.90 5.22
C GLU A 135 -17.12 -11.82 4.91
N VAL A 136 -16.78 -11.92 3.63
CA VAL A 136 -15.54 -12.52 3.15
C VAL A 136 -14.85 -11.52 2.22
N VAL A 137 -13.62 -11.18 2.54
CA VAL A 137 -12.76 -10.32 1.72
C VAL A 137 -11.67 -11.19 1.09
N VAL A 138 -11.60 -11.23 -0.23
CA VAL A 138 -10.46 -11.78 -0.96
C VAL A 138 -9.44 -10.66 -1.15
N ASP A 139 -8.40 -10.66 -0.33
CA ASP A 139 -7.34 -9.65 -0.34
C ASP A 139 -6.32 -9.99 -1.45
N LEU A 140 -6.31 -9.15 -2.48
CA LEU A 140 -5.50 -9.29 -3.70
C LEU A 140 -4.18 -8.53 -3.62
N THR A 141 -3.72 -8.14 -2.42
CA THR A 141 -2.45 -7.43 -2.30
C THR A 141 -1.29 -8.28 -2.82
N LEU A 142 -0.64 -7.83 -3.90
CA LEU A 142 0.46 -8.52 -4.59
C LEU A 142 1.79 -8.33 -3.83
N ALA A 143 1.83 -8.79 -2.58
CA ALA A 143 3.03 -8.76 -1.77
C ALA A 143 3.09 -9.97 -0.81
N PRO A 144 4.26 -10.60 -0.67
CA PRO A 144 4.47 -11.64 0.33
C PRO A 144 4.17 -11.12 1.74
N GLN A 145 3.73 -12.00 2.63
CA GLN A 145 3.39 -11.66 4.01
C GLN A 145 4.53 -10.95 4.75
N TRP A 146 5.76 -11.42 4.58
CA TRP A 146 6.90 -10.83 5.27
C TRP A 146 7.15 -9.39 4.81
N VAL A 147 6.83 -9.06 3.55
CA VAL A 147 6.92 -7.68 3.03
C VAL A 147 5.87 -6.83 3.70
N LEU A 148 4.62 -7.29 3.73
CA LEU A 148 3.51 -6.61 4.41
C LEU A 148 3.82 -6.31 5.89
N GLN A 149 4.54 -7.21 6.57
CA GLN A 149 4.85 -7.09 7.99
C GLN A 149 6.12 -6.30 8.30
N LYS A 150 7.19 -6.50 7.51
CA LYS A 150 8.53 -6.00 7.83
C LYS A 150 8.96 -4.84 6.95
N ARG A 151 8.45 -4.76 5.72
CA ARG A 151 8.88 -3.79 4.67
C ARG A 151 7.66 -3.23 3.93
N PRO A 152 6.74 -2.52 4.61
CA PRO A 152 5.56 -1.94 3.96
C PRO A 152 5.93 -0.93 2.87
N ASP A 153 7.12 -0.31 2.95
CA ASP A 153 7.72 0.54 1.92
C ASP A 153 7.90 -0.18 0.58
N TRP A 154 8.18 -1.49 0.61
CA TRP A 154 8.40 -2.28 -0.61
C TRP A 154 7.09 -2.69 -1.28
N VAL A 155 5.97 -2.69 -0.56
CA VAL A 155 4.66 -3.06 -1.11
C VAL A 155 4.32 -2.16 -2.28
N ASN A 156 4.49 -0.84 -2.14
CA ASN A 156 4.26 0.12 -3.22
C ASN A 156 5.13 -0.19 -4.45
N THR A 157 6.38 -0.58 -4.24
CA THR A 157 7.30 -0.93 -5.35
C THR A 157 6.83 -2.19 -6.08
N LEU A 158 6.38 -3.22 -5.34
CA LEU A 158 5.92 -4.47 -5.93
C LEU A 158 4.59 -4.30 -6.68
N ILE A 159 3.61 -3.65 -6.07
CA ILE A 159 2.28 -3.51 -6.66
C ILE A 159 2.26 -2.55 -7.86
N THR A 160 3.18 -1.59 -7.92
CA THR A 160 3.30 -0.67 -9.07
C THR A 160 4.17 -1.23 -10.20
N ASP A 161 4.88 -2.34 -9.99
CA ASP A 161 5.62 -3.01 -11.04
C ASP A 161 4.67 -3.47 -12.16
N ARG A 162 4.97 -3.07 -13.39
CA ARG A 162 4.14 -3.36 -14.56
C ARG A 162 3.95 -4.87 -14.76
N ARG A 163 4.97 -5.70 -14.52
CA ARG A 163 4.89 -7.15 -14.71
C ARG A 163 3.89 -7.75 -13.72
N VAL A 164 3.95 -7.29 -12.48
CA VAL A 164 3.09 -7.76 -11.39
C VAL A 164 1.64 -7.30 -11.60
N GLY A 165 1.43 -5.99 -11.83
CA GLY A 165 0.06 -5.46 -11.98
C GLY A 165 -0.65 -5.86 -13.28
N VAL A 166 0.08 -6.07 -14.38
CA VAL A 166 -0.52 -6.35 -15.70
C VAL A 166 -0.45 -7.82 -16.09
N LEU A 167 0.71 -8.47 -15.94
CA LEU A 167 0.89 -9.83 -16.45
C LEU A 167 0.47 -10.87 -15.42
N PHE A 168 0.98 -10.75 -14.19
CA PHE A 168 0.67 -11.70 -13.13
C PHE A 168 -0.83 -11.71 -12.82
N LEU A 169 -1.42 -10.54 -12.51
CA LEU A 169 -2.84 -10.50 -12.14
C LEU A 169 -3.74 -10.95 -13.29
N ALA A 170 -3.39 -10.62 -14.54
CA ALA A 170 -4.16 -11.06 -15.71
C ALA A 170 -4.19 -12.58 -15.85
N ASP A 171 -3.07 -13.26 -15.59
CA ASP A 171 -2.99 -14.73 -15.61
C ASP A 171 -3.84 -15.37 -14.50
N GLN A 172 -4.02 -14.67 -13.38
CA GLN A 172 -4.80 -15.15 -12.23
C GLN A 172 -6.30 -14.84 -12.32
N GLU A 173 -6.78 -14.08 -13.31
CA GLU A 173 -8.18 -13.62 -13.40
C GLU A 173 -9.18 -14.78 -13.29
N HIS A 174 -8.97 -15.85 -14.08
CA HIS A 174 -9.86 -17.01 -14.07
C HIS A 174 -9.86 -17.74 -12.73
N GLY A 175 -8.69 -17.89 -12.10
CA GLY A 175 -8.54 -18.51 -10.79
C GLY A 175 -9.28 -17.73 -9.70
N ILE A 176 -9.14 -16.40 -9.70
CA ILE A 176 -9.82 -15.51 -8.75
C ILE A 176 -11.34 -15.55 -8.96
N VAL A 177 -11.83 -15.46 -10.20
CA VAL A 177 -13.27 -15.56 -10.51
C VAL A 177 -13.84 -16.90 -10.03
N THR A 178 -13.12 -18.00 -10.27
CA THR A 178 -13.51 -19.34 -9.81
C THR A 178 -13.56 -19.43 -8.28
N LEU A 179 -12.59 -18.82 -7.59
CA LEU A 179 -12.60 -18.73 -6.13
C LEU A 179 -13.82 -17.96 -5.61
N LEU A 180 -14.15 -16.82 -6.22
CA LEU A 180 -15.33 -16.01 -5.87
C LEU A 180 -16.63 -16.77 -6.09
N ASP A 181 -16.79 -17.49 -7.20
CA ASP A 181 -17.96 -18.34 -7.46
C ASP A 181 -18.09 -19.44 -6.40
N ARG A 182 -17.00 -20.12 -6.04
CA ARG A 182 -17.01 -21.14 -4.98
C ARG A 182 -17.38 -20.56 -3.61
N LEU A 183 -16.93 -19.36 -3.29
CA LEU A 183 -17.32 -18.67 -2.06
C LEU A 183 -18.81 -18.32 -2.06
N ASP A 184 -19.35 -17.84 -3.18
CA ASP A 184 -20.80 -17.57 -3.31
C ASP A 184 -21.63 -18.86 -3.20
N ALA A 185 -21.18 -19.93 -3.88
CA ALA A 185 -21.77 -21.26 -3.76
C ALA A 185 -21.76 -21.78 -2.32
N ARG A 186 -20.69 -21.48 -1.56
CA ARG A 186 -20.53 -21.93 -0.18
C ARG A 186 -21.47 -21.22 0.80
N TYR A 187 -21.68 -19.92 0.63
CA TYR A 187 -22.35 -19.09 1.62
C TYR A 187 -23.75 -18.62 1.23
N ASN A 188 -24.02 -18.44 -0.06
CA ASN A 188 -25.24 -17.79 -0.54
C ASN A 188 -26.15 -18.72 -1.35
N ARG A 189 -25.61 -19.78 -1.98
CA ARG A 189 -26.41 -20.77 -2.74
C ARG A 189 -27.28 -21.60 -1.80
N GLY A 190 -28.58 -21.67 -2.09
CA GLY A 190 -29.58 -22.36 -1.25
C GLY A 190 -30.30 -21.47 -0.23
N HIS A 191 -29.94 -20.19 -0.08
CA HIS A 191 -30.72 -19.24 0.73
C HIS A 191 -32.05 -18.89 0.02
N ALA A 192 -33.19 -18.96 0.70
CA ALA A 192 -34.50 -18.78 0.07
C ALA A 192 -34.68 -17.37 -0.53
N GLY A 193 -35.16 -17.31 -1.77
CA GLY A 193 -35.62 -16.11 -2.50
C GLY A 193 -34.54 -15.37 -3.30
N ARG A 194 -34.63 -15.35 -4.64
CA ARG A 194 -33.73 -14.60 -5.55
C ARG A 194 -33.64 -13.10 -5.25
N HIS A 195 -34.66 -12.54 -4.59
CA HIS A 195 -34.76 -11.10 -4.27
C HIS A 195 -34.19 -10.70 -2.90
N ASN A 196 -33.80 -11.68 -2.07
CA ASN A 196 -33.20 -11.38 -0.78
C ASN A 196 -31.72 -11.02 -0.94
N PRO A 197 -31.20 -10.06 -0.13
CA PRO A 197 -29.79 -9.74 -0.12
C PRO A 197 -28.96 -10.98 0.21
N PRO A 198 -27.69 -11.05 -0.26
CA PRO A 198 -26.82 -12.17 0.06
C PRO A 198 -26.65 -12.31 1.57
N LEU A 199 -26.60 -13.56 2.06
CA LEU A 199 -26.38 -13.85 3.47
C LEU A 199 -24.99 -13.38 3.91
N VAL A 200 -24.01 -13.56 3.02
CA VAL A 200 -22.62 -13.19 3.21
C VAL A 200 -22.18 -12.31 2.05
N THR A 201 -21.69 -11.12 2.39
CA THR A 201 -21.06 -10.22 1.43
C THR A 201 -19.68 -10.76 1.08
N ILE A 202 -19.40 -10.88 -0.22
CA ILE A 202 -18.10 -11.28 -0.75
C ILE A 202 -17.54 -10.08 -1.52
N SER A 203 -16.33 -9.64 -1.18
CA SER A 203 -15.66 -8.52 -1.83
C SER A 203 -14.21 -8.84 -2.16
N MET A 204 -13.66 -8.11 -3.12
CA MET A 204 -12.23 -8.09 -3.40
C MET A 204 -11.63 -6.88 -2.69
N GLY A 205 -10.51 -7.06 -1.99
CA GLY A 205 -9.86 -6.00 -1.22
C GLY A 205 -8.35 -5.98 -1.42
N GLY A 206 -7.66 -5.25 -0.57
CA GLY A 206 -6.20 -5.14 -0.59
C GLY A 206 -5.67 -3.88 -1.28
N TRP A 207 -4.35 -3.83 -1.47
CA TRP A 207 -3.66 -2.77 -2.19
C TRP A 207 -3.19 -3.28 -3.55
N MET A 208 -3.52 -2.55 -4.61
CA MET A 208 -3.10 -2.91 -5.97
C MET A 208 -2.56 -1.71 -6.71
N GLY A 209 -1.63 -1.93 -7.64
CA GLY A 209 -1.20 -0.86 -8.52
C GLY A 209 -2.33 -0.42 -9.45
N TRP A 210 -2.39 0.87 -9.76
CA TRP A 210 -3.35 1.45 -10.71
C TRP A 210 -3.37 0.74 -12.08
N ARG A 211 -2.25 0.16 -12.50
CA ARG A 211 -2.13 -0.61 -13.75
C ARG A 211 -2.97 -1.90 -13.77
N SER A 212 -3.42 -2.35 -12.60
CA SER A 212 -4.22 -3.57 -12.40
C SER A 212 -5.73 -3.34 -12.62
N ILE A 213 -6.17 -2.08 -12.79
CA ILE A 213 -7.58 -1.71 -12.99
C ILE A 213 -8.23 -2.52 -14.13
N PRO A 214 -7.63 -2.66 -15.34
CA PRO A 214 -8.28 -3.40 -16.42
C PRO A 214 -8.55 -4.87 -16.07
N SER A 215 -7.63 -5.52 -15.35
CA SER A 215 -7.83 -6.90 -14.87
C SER A 215 -8.94 -6.98 -13.84
N MET A 216 -9.00 -6.02 -12.92
CA MET A 216 -10.08 -5.94 -11.95
C MET A 216 -11.44 -5.71 -12.59
N GLU A 217 -11.53 -4.81 -13.56
CA GLU A 217 -12.76 -4.57 -14.31
C GLU A 217 -13.22 -5.83 -15.03
N ARG A 218 -12.31 -6.57 -15.68
CA ARG A 218 -12.65 -7.86 -16.30
C ARG A 218 -13.17 -8.88 -15.29
N MET A 219 -12.55 -9.03 -14.12
CA MET A 219 -13.03 -9.93 -13.07
C MET A 219 -14.41 -9.52 -12.54
N ILE A 220 -14.63 -8.22 -12.31
CA ILE A 220 -15.92 -7.68 -11.87
C ILE A 220 -16.99 -7.91 -12.96
N THR A 221 -16.72 -7.59 -14.21
CA THR A 221 -17.64 -7.81 -15.33
C THR A 221 -17.98 -9.29 -15.48
N THR A 222 -16.99 -10.18 -15.41
CA THR A 222 -17.20 -11.63 -15.51
C THR A 222 -18.10 -12.15 -14.39
N THR A 223 -17.86 -11.74 -13.15
CA THR A 223 -18.69 -12.14 -12.00
C THR A 223 -20.10 -11.51 -12.03
N GLN A 224 -20.24 -10.31 -12.57
CA GLN A 224 -21.54 -9.66 -12.80
C GLN A 224 -22.36 -10.39 -13.86
N GLN A 225 -21.74 -10.84 -14.95
CA GLN A 225 -22.38 -11.60 -16.02
C GLN A 225 -22.78 -13.02 -15.60
N ASN A 226 -22.10 -13.61 -14.62
CA ASN A 226 -22.47 -14.93 -14.09
C ASN A 226 -23.80 -14.87 -13.31
N THR A 227 -24.90 -15.29 -13.94
CA THR A 227 -26.25 -15.26 -13.36
C THR A 227 -26.47 -16.20 -12.19
N GLU A 228 -25.59 -17.20 -12.00
CA GLU A 228 -25.64 -18.12 -10.86
C GLU A 228 -25.09 -17.50 -9.57
N MET A 229 -24.19 -16.53 -9.69
CA MET A 229 -23.63 -15.80 -8.55
C MET A 229 -24.62 -14.79 -8.00
N ARG A 230 -25.00 -14.97 -6.73
CA ARG A 230 -25.92 -14.08 -6.03
C ARG A 230 -25.24 -12.83 -5.49
N CYS A 231 -24.07 -12.98 -4.88
CA CYS A 231 -23.25 -11.86 -4.51
C CYS A 231 -22.48 -11.39 -5.74
N LYS A 232 -22.59 -10.10 -6.09
CA LYS A 232 -21.78 -9.46 -7.12
C LYS A 232 -20.58 -8.81 -6.44
N PRO A 233 -19.39 -9.43 -6.46
CA PRO A 233 -18.24 -8.91 -5.74
C PRO A 233 -17.87 -7.54 -6.26
N GLN A 234 -17.56 -6.63 -5.35
CA GLN A 234 -17.02 -5.32 -5.65
C GLN A 234 -15.59 -5.23 -5.13
N PHE A 235 -14.79 -4.35 -5.74
CA PHE A 235 -13.49 -3.99 -5.19
C PHE A 235 -13.64 -2.88 -4.15
N THR A 236 -13.27 -3.17 -2.91
CA THR A 236 -13.30 -2.23 -1.77
C THR A 236 -11.90 -1.86 -1.28
N GLY A 237 -10.86 -2.31 -1.99
CA GLY A 237 -9.47 -2.02 -1.68
C GLY A 237 -9.01 -0.63 -2.15
N THR A 238 -7.69 -0.44 -2.17
CA THR A 238 -7.05 0.82 -2.55
C THR A 238 -6.16 0.63 -3.77
N TYR A 239 -6.35 1.48 -4.78
CA TYR A 239 -5.40 1.58 -5.89
C TYR A 239 -4.27 2.54 -5.51
N ILE A 240 -3.04 2.05 -5.65
CA ILE A 240 -1.82 2.81 -5.41
C ILE A 240 -1.28 3.28 -6.75
N MET A 241 -1.11 4.60 -6.87
CA MET A 241 -0.51 5.22 -8.03
C MET A 241 1.02 5.25 -7.87
N GLU A 242 1.75 5.28 -9.00
CA GLU A 242 3.22 5.48 -8.98
C GLU A 242 3.63 6.78 -8.27
N SER A 243 2.71 7.75 -8.13
CA SER A 243 2.91 8.99 -7.40
C SER A 243 2.83 8.86 -5.87
N ASP A 244 2.35 7.75 -5.34
CA ASP A 244 2.12 7.52 -3.89
C ASP A 244 3.36 6.95 -3.17
N VAL A 245 4.51 6.97 -3.86
CA VAL A 245 5.84 6.73 -3.29
C VAL A 245 6.08 7.70 -2.11
N PRO A 246 6.68 7.24 -0.98
CA PRO A 246 6.94 8.10 0.16
C PRO A 246 7.59 9.42 -0.27
N THR A 247 7.03 10.50 0.26
CA THR A 247 7.21 11.87 -0.24
C THR A 247 8.66 12.36 -0.42
N PRO A 248 9.67 11.98 0.40
CA PRO A 248 11.05 12.45 0.18
C PRO A 248 11.79 11.74 -0.97
N HIS A 249 11.22 10.67 -1.54
CA HIS A 249 11.90 9.82 -2.53
C HIS A 249 11.24 9.88 -3.92
N SER A 250 10.18 10.68 -4.09
CA SER A 250 9.46 10.83 -5.35
C SER A 250 10.05 11.97 -6.17
N LEU A 251 10.61 11.66 -7.34
CA LEU A 251 11.14 12.66 -8.28
C LEU A 251 10.09 13.74 -8.60
N LEU A 252 8.84 13.33 -8.83
CA LEU A 252 7.74 14.24 -9.15
C LEU A 252 7.41 15.21 -8.02
N LYS A 253 7.50 14.74 -6.78
CA LYS A 253 7.20 15.58 -5.63
C LYS A 253 8.37 16.51 -5.33
N VAL A 254 9.60 15.99 -5.29
CA VAL A 254 10.81 16.79 -5.11
C VAL A 254 10.92 17.87 -6.18
N SER A 255 10.71 17.52 -7.45
CA SER A 255 10.76 18.49 -8.54
C SER A 255 9.67 19.57 -8.39
N ARG A 256 8.45 19.17 -7.97
CA ARG A 256 7.33 20.10 -7.72
C ARG A 256 7.61 21.04 -6.55
N ASP A 257 8.22 20.53 -5.49
CA ASP A 257 8.61 21.32 -4.32
C ASP A 257 9.69 22.38 -4.70
N TRP A 258 10.43 22.16 -5.80
CA TRP A 258 11.35 23.13 -6.41
C TRP A 258 10.79 23.86 -7.65
N GLY A 259 9.47 23.85 -7.83
CA GLY A 259 8.79 24.60 -8.90
C GLY A 259 8.78 23.93 -10.27
N VAL A 260 9.37 22.74 -10.44
CA VAL A 260 9.39 21.97 -11.70
C VAL A 260 8.14 21.08 -11.84
N ARG A 261 7.39 21.30 -12.90
CA ARG A 261 6.09 20.69 -13.21
C ARG A 261 6.22 19.64 -14.31
N ASP A 262 5.57 18.49 -14.08
CA ASP A 262 5.55 17.37 -15.03
C ASP A 262 4.56 17.61 -16.19
N ALA A 263 5.05 17.48 -17.42
CA ALA A 263 4.31 17.77 -18.64
C ALA A 263 3.04 16.91 -18.78
N SER A 264 3.05 15.65 -18.30
CA SER A 264 1.89 14.76 -18.35
C SER A 264 0.72 15.19 -17.45
N THR A 265 1.00 16.02 -16.43
CA THR A 265 -0.03 16.56 -15.51
C THR A 265 -0.53 17.93 -15.89
N PHE A 266 0.04 18.56 -16.94
CA PHE A 266 -0.22 19.95 -17.29
C PHE A 266 -1.67 20.21 -17.74
N LEU A 267 -2.38 19.19 -18.24
CA LEU A 267 -3.78 19.31 -18.69
C LEU A 267 -4.81 19.26 -17.56
N ALA A 268 -4.45 18.87 -16.34
CA ALA A 268 -5.40 18.63 -15.24
C ALA A 268 -5.47 19.77 -14.20
N TRP A 269 -4.68 20.84 -14.34
CA TRP A 269 -4.50 21.84 -13.29
C TRP A 269 -4.77 23.27 -13.78
N THR A 270 -6.00 23.72 -13.59
CA THR A 270 -6.35 25.13 -13.48
C THR A 270 -6.07 25.61 -12.05
N SER A 271 -5.16 26.59 -11.93
CA SER A 271 -5.15 27.63 -10.89
C SER A 271 -5.19 27.21 -9.40
N VAL A 272 -4.39 26.23 -8.98
CA VAL A 272 -4.05 26.08 -7.54
C VAL A 272 -2.69 26.73 -7.30
N ALA A 273 -2.69 27.85 -6.58
CA ALA A 273 -1.48 28.47 -6.07
C ALA A 273 -0.78 27.49 -5.12
N ILE A 274 0.35 26.94 -5.54
CA ILE A 274 1.20 26.15 -4.67
C ILE A 274 1.75 27.14 -3.63
N PRO A 275 1.54 26.92 -2.32
CA PRO A 275 2.16 27.75 -1.31
C PRO A 275 3.67 27.60 -1.47
N VAL A 276 4.32 28.67 -1.96
CA VAL A 276 5.77 28.77 -2.08
C VAL A 276 6.30 28.85 -0.65
N ASN A 277 6.41 27.69 -0.01
CA ASN A 277 7.14 27.57 1.23
C ASN A 277 8.60 27.71 0.86
N ARG A 278 9.12 28.95 0.96
CA ARG A 278 10.54 29.37 0.88
C ARG A 278 11.51 28.25 0.48
N ALA A 279 11.43 27.81 -0.78
CA ALA A 279 12.38 26.84 -1.30
C ALA A 279 13.71 27.58 -1.53
N GLU A 280 14.81 26.99 -1.10
CA GLU A 280 16.18 27.48 -1.36
C GLU A 280 16.51 27.58 -2.86
N ALA A 281 15.67 27.03 -3.74
CA ALA A 281 15.80 27.11 -5.18
C ALA A 281 14.42 27.03 -5.87
N ASP A 282 14.22 27.88 -6.89
CA ASP A 282 13.06 27.84 -7.79
C ASP A 282 13.56 27.57 -9.22
N PHE A 283 13.17 26.44 -9.80
CA PHE A 283 13.52 26.04 -11.16
C PHE A 283 12.31 26.09 -12.10
N SER A 284 11.27 26.85 -11.76
CA SER A 284 10.02 26.92 -12.53
C SER A 284 10.18 27.39 -14.00
N ALA A 285 11.29 28.05 -14.32
CA ALA A 285 11.63 28.43 -15.70
C ALA A 285 11.98 27.24 -16.62
N LEU A 286 12.28 26.06 -16.04
CA LEU A 286 12.47 24.81 -16.79
C LEU A 286 11.15 24.19 -17.27
N ASN A 287 10.01 24.73 -16.84
CA ASN A 287 8.71 24.12 -17.11
C ASN A 287 8.30 24.20 -18.59
N PRO A 288 7.62 23.17 -19.11
CA PRO A 288 7.35 21.87 -18.49
C PRO A 288 8.50 20.85 -18.72
N VAL A 289 8.77 20.00 -17.72
CA VAL A 289 9.69 18.86 -17.86
C VAL A 289 8.89 17.56 -17.91
N SER A 290 9.27 16.61 -18.76
CA SER A 290 8.59 15.31 -18.85
C SER A 290 9.48 14.20 -18.30
N TRP A 291 9.27 13.84 -17.03
CA TRP A 291 10.09 12.80 -16.40
C TRP A 291 9.65 11.41 -16.86
N SER A 292 10.56 10.62 -17.43
CA SER A 292 10.27 9.26 -17.86
C SER A 292 9.99 8.34 -16.66
N SER A 293 9.21 7.28 -16.86
CA SER A 293 8.96 6.27 -15.81
C SER A 293 10.24 5.57 -15.36
N GLN A 294 11.19 5.39 -16.29
CA GLN A 294 12.51 4.84 -15.98
C GLN A 294 13.29 5.77 -15.04
N THR A 295 13.32 7.07 -15.33
CA THR A 295 13.97 8.08 -14.50
C THR A 295 13.34 8.15 -13.11
N LYS A 296 12.00 8.18 -13.03
CA LYS A 296 11.25 8.18 -11.76
C LYS A 296 11.63 6.96 -10.90
N SER A 297 11.67 5.78 -11.50
CA SER A 297 12.00 4.53 -10.83
C SER A 297 13.47 4.46 -10.39
N ALA A 298 14.40 4.89 -11.25
CA ALA A 298 15.83 4.93 -10.94
C ALA A 298 16.11 5.94 -9.81
N PHE A 299 15.47 7.11 -9.84
CA PHE A 299 15.59 8.13 -8.81
C PHE A 299 15.10 7.62 -7.45
N TYR A 300 13.93 6.96 -7.42
CA TYR A 300 13.42 6.34 -6.20
C TYR A 300 14.41 5.32 -5.62
N LYS A 301 14.94 4.42 -6.45
CA LYS A 301 15.92 3.41 -6.01
C LYS A 301 17.19 4.05 -5.46
N MET A 302 17.73 5.06 -6.12
CA MET A 302 18.94 5.75 -5.68
C MET A 302 18.71 6.55 -4.41
N THR A 303 17.55 7.20 -4.26
CA THR A 303 17.21 7.92 -3.01
C THR A 303 16.99 6.98 -1.82
N LEU A 304 16.59 5.73 -2.03
CA LEU A 304 16.57 4.72 -0.96
C LEU A 304 17.99 4.35 -0.47
N GLN A 305 18.98 4.43 -1.35
CA GLN A 305 20.38 4.10 -1.03
C GLN A 305 21.15 5.32 -0.46
N ASP A 306 21.01 6.47 -1.12
CA ASP A 306 21.68 7.73 -0.79
C ASP A 306 20.78 8.91 -1.19
N ALA A 307 19.81 9.25 -0.32
CA ALA A 307 18.91 10.38 -0.56
C ALA A 307 19.66 11.72 -0.70
N PRO A 308 20.59 12.10 0.21
CA PRO A 308 21.29 13.39 0.11
C PRO A 308 22.08 13.54 -1.18
N GLY A 309 22.86 12.52 -1.58
CA GLY A 309 23.63 12.57 -2.81
C GLY A 309 22.75 12.62 -4.04
N THR A 310 21.69 11.81 -4.10
CA THR A 310 20.78 11.78 -5.25
C THR A 310 20.01 13.09 -5.42
N LEU A 311 19.60 13.72 -4.31
CA LEU A 311 18.97 15.05 -4.32
C LEU A 311 19.96 16.14 -4.74
N GLY A 312 21.21 16.05 -4.28
CA GLY A 312 22.30 16.93 -4.69
C GLY A 312 22.53 16.88 -6.21
N ASP A 313 22.62 15.68 -6.78
CA ASP A 313 22.80 15.48 -8.22
C ASP A 313 21.67 16.11 -9.03
N LEU A 314 20.41 15.90 -8.61
CA LEU A 314 19.24 16.50 -9.25
C LEU A 314 19.29 18.03 -9.18
N LYS A 315 19.60 18.61 -8.01
CA LYS A 315 19.69 20.07 -7.81
C LYS A 315 20.78 20.68 -8.71
N MET A 316 21.94 20.03 -8.83
CA MET A 316 23.01 20.46 -9.74
C MET A 316 22.57 20.41 -11.22
N LEU A 317 21.91 19.32 -11.65
CA LEU A 317 21.41 19.21 -13.02
C LEU A 317 20.37 20.27 -13.35
N LEU A 318 19.42 20.54 -12.44
CA LEU A 318 18.39 21.55 -12.66
C LEU A 318 18.99 22.96 -12.73
N ALA A 319 19.96 23.28 -11.86
CA ALA A 319 20.68 24.55 -11.92
C ALA A 319 21.43 24.71 -13.25
N PHE A 320 22.15 23.67 -13.69
CA PHE A 320 22.87 23.67 -14.96
C PHE A 320 21.93 23.80 -16.16
N ALA A 321 20.80 23.09 -16.16
CA ALA A 321 19.78 23.21 -17.20
C ALA A 321 19.22 24.63 -17.29
N LEU A 322 18.91 25.24 -16.14
CA LEU A 322 18.33 26.58 -16.06
C LEU A 322 19.29 27.63 -16.62
N GLU A 323 20.56 27.54 -16.24
CA GLU A 323 21.59 28.46 -16.70
C GLU A 323 21.83 28.36 -18.21
N ASN A 324 21.76 27.15 -18.77
CA ASN A 324 21.85 26.94 -20.22
C ASN A 324 20.63 27.49 -20.97
N GLN A 325 19.44 27.46 -20.38
CA GLN A 325 18.22 28.00 -21.00
C GLN A 325 18.16 29.53 -20.97
N GLN A 326 18.64 30.16 -19.89
CA GLN A 326 18.63 31.63 -19.75
C GLN A 326 19.63 32.32 -20.66
N ARG A 327 20.65 31.61 -21.14
CA ARG A 327 21.68 32.18 -21.99
C ARG A 327 21.12 32.40 -23.38
N ALA A 328 21.01 33.66 -23.79
CA ALA A 328 20.66 34.02 -25.15
C ALA A 328 21.61 33.29 -26.14
N PRO A 329 21.11 32.80 -27.28
CA PRO A 329 21.95 32.21 -28.31
C PRO A 329 22.91 33.28 -28.81
N SER A 330 24.13 33.29 -28.25
CA SER A 330 25.15 34.24 -28.66
C SER A 330 25.55 33.89 -30.10
N PRO A 331 25.54 34.86 -31.03
CA PRO A 331 25.83 34.62 -32.45
C PRO A 331 27.29 34.27 -32.73
N SER A 332 28.17 34.27 -31.72
CA SER A 332 29.55 33.81 -31.89
C SER A 332 29.65 32.32 -31.57
N PRO A 333 29.98 31.46 -32.55
CA PRO A 333 30.16 30.03 -32.36
C PRO A 333 31.56 29.77 -31.77
N SER A 334 31.87 30.34 -30.61
CA SER A 334 32.88 29.72 -29.76
C SER A 334 32.14 28.59 -29.05
N PRO A 335 32.37 27.30 -29.39
CA PRO A 335 31.87 26.19 -28.61
C PRO A 335 32.60 26.22 -27.28
N SER A 336 32.22 27.13 -26.39
CA SER A 336 32.78 27.17 -25.05
C SER A 336 32.23 25.94 -24.35
N ASP A 337 33.03 24.86 -24.36
CA ASP A 337 33.50 23.96 -23.29
C ASP A 337 32.71 23.90 -21.98
N ARG A 338 31.43 24.24 -21.99
CA ARG A 338 30.63 24.23 -20.78
C ARG A 338 30.09 22.84 -20.58
N TYR A 339 30.78 22.14 -19.69
CA TYR A 339 30.36 20.87 -19.18
C TYR A 339 30.22 20.92 -17.66
N LEU A 340 29.40 20.01 -17.14
CA LEU A 340 29.29 19.68 -15.74
C LEU A 340 29.80 18.25 -15.57
N ASP A 341 30.87 18.09 -14.80
CA ASP A 341 31.41 16.78 -14.43
C ASP A 341 30.86 16.38 -13.06
N PHE A 342 30.27 15.19 -12.99
CA PHE A 342 29.88 14.56 -11.74
C PHE A 342 31.08 13.86 -11.10
N HIS A 343 30.99 13.59 -9.80
CA HIS A 343 31.92 12.69 -9.15
C HIS A 343 31.82 11.28 -9.75
N SER A 344 32.91 10.51 -9.65
CA SER A 344 32.87 9.09 -10.01
C SER A 344 31.76 8.39 -9.22
N ALA A 345 31.00 7.54 -9.91
CA ALA A 345 29.81 6.91 -9.34
C ALA A 345 29.61 5.51 -9.92
N ALA A 346 28.95 4.64 -9.16
CA ALA A 346 28.58 3.30 -9.63
C ALA A 346 27.70 3.37 -10.89
N SER A 347 27.67 2.27 -11.65
CA SER A 347 26.94 2.20 -12.93
C SER A 347 25.46 2.59 -12.83
N GLU A 348 24.79 2.27 -11.72
CA GLU A 348 23.38 2.59 -11.51
C GLU A 348 23.15 4.09 -11.35
N ARG A 349 24.01 4.78 -10.58
CA ARG A 349 23.94 6.23 -10.37
C ARG A 349 24.29 7.00 -11.64
N ARG A 350 25.31 6.56 -12.39
CA ARG A 350 25.61 7.13 -13.72
C ARG A 350 24.44 6.99 -14.68
N ARG A 351 23.77 5.84 -14.68
CA ARG A 351 22.56 5.61 -15.49
C ARG A 351 21.44 6.58 -15.11
N LEU A 352 21.20 6.81 -13.81
CA LEU A 352 20.23 7.80 -13.36
C LEU A 352 20.56 9.20 -13.88
N ILE A 353 21.83 9.64 -13.80
CA ILE A 353 22.25 10.96 -14.28
C ILE A 353 21.99 11.09 -15.80
N HIS A 354 22.32 10.06 -16.59
CA HIS A 354 22.01 10.02 -18.02
C HIS A 354 20.50 10.08 -18.30
N ASP A 355 19.68 9.36 -17.53
CA ASP A 355 18.22 9.37 -17.66
C ASP A 355 17.64 10.76 -17.32
N LEU A 356 18.16 11.43 -16.27
CA LEU A 356 17.79 12.81 -15.92
C LEU A 356 18.20 13.81 -17.02
N CYS A 357 19.42 13.70 -17.56
CA CYS A 357 19.89 14.57 -18.64
C CYS A 357 19.00 14.44 -19.88
N ARG A 358 18.61 13.21 -20.23
CA ARG A 358 17.71 12.93 -21.36
C ARG A 358 16.37 13.63 -21.20
N ASP A 359 15.76 13.53 -20.02
CA ASP A 359 14.45 14.17 -19.73
C ASP A 359 14.56 15.71 -19.72
N LEU A 360 15.72 16.25 -19.33
CA LEU A 360 16.06 17.67 -19.40
C LEU A 360 16.58 18.13 -20.78
N LYS A 361 16.63 17.23 -21.77
CA LYS A 361 17.15 17.47 -23.13
C LYS A 361 18.62 17.95 -23.17
N LEU A 362 19.41 17.58 -22.17
CA LEU A 362 20.84 17.81 -22.08
C LEU A 362 21.62 16.65 -22.71
N LYS A 363 22.71 16.96 -23.40
CA LYS A 363 23.64 15.93 -23.88
C LYS A 363 24.51 15.46 -22.72
N SER A 364 24.74 14.15 -22.60
CA SER A 364 25.63 13.58 -21.59
C SER A 364 26.45 12.43 -22.16
N GLU A 365 27.65 12.21 -21.61
CA GLU A 365 28.51 11.07 -21.92
C GLU A 365 29.18 10.54 -20.65
N SER A 366 29.60 9.27 -20.66
CA SER A 366 30.44 8.73 -19.59
C SER A 366 31.90 8.97 -19.95
N ALA A 367 32.69 9.46 -19.01
CA ALA A 367 34.14 9.67 -19.15
C ALA A 367 34.89 8.95 -18.02
N GLY A 368 36.20 8.72 -18.21
CA GLY A 368 37.05 7.96 -17.28
C GLY A 368 36.94 6.43 -17.43
N GLU A 369 37.84 5.71 -16.76
CA GLU A 369 37.94 4.25 -16.78
C GLU A 369 37.75 3.65 -15.38
N GLY A 370 37.25 2.41 -15.32
CA GLY A 370 37.10 1.65 -14.07
C GLY A 370 36.28 2.39 -12.99
N ASP A 371 36.88 2.47 -11.80
CA ASP A 371 36.31 3.10 -10.60
C ASP A 371 36.37 4.63 -10.64
N GLU A 372 37.05 5.23 -11.61
CA GLU A 372 37.09 6.68 -11.82
C GLU A 372 36.05 7.15 -12.83
N ARG A 373 35.25 6.24 -13.39
CA ARG A 373 34.29 6.58 -14.44
C ARG A 373 33.14 7.45 -13.89
N TYR A 374 32.89 8.58 -14.54
CA TYR A 374 31.91 9.61 -14.17
C TYR A 374 31.02 9.99 -15.35
N VAL A 375 30.05 10.89 -15.13
CA VAL A 375 29.19 11.45 -16.18
C VAL A 375 29.55 12.90 -16.42
N ARG A 376 29.77 13.24 -17.69
CA ARG A 376 29.96 14.61 -18.18
C ARG A 376 28.71 15.06 -18.92
N VAL A 377 28.18 16.23 -18.55
CA VAL A 377 26.94 16.81 -19.12
C VAL A 377 27.28 18.08 -19.85
N PHE A 378 26.85 18.22 -21.10
CA PHE A 378 27.13 19.37 -21.95
C PHE A 378 25.92 20.29 -22.04
N GLY A 379 26.17 21.61 -22.08
CA GLY A 379 25.13 22.62 -22.22
C GLY A 379 24.50 22.72 -23.61
N THR A 380 24.96 21.93 -24.59
CA THR A 380 24.35 21.87 -25.91
C THR A 380 23.04 21.09 -25.84
N LEU A 381 21.92 21.78 -26.10
CA LEU A 381 20.63 21.15 -26.31
C LEU A 381 20.77 20.14 -27.44
N GLN A 382 20.37 18.90 -27.17
CA GLN A 382 20.31 17.87 -28.19
C GLN A 382 19.30 18.35 -29.23
N ARG A 383 19.78 18.91 -30.36
CA ARG A 383 18.93 19.17 -31.51
C ARG A 383 18.35 17.82 -31.87
N THR A 384 17.07 17.62 -31.56
CA THR A 384 16.31 16.48 -32.04
C THR A 384 16.31 16.61 -33.55
N GLY A 385 17.31 16.02 -34.20
CA GLY A 385 17.32 15.87 -35.64
C GLY A 385 16.00 15.23 -35.99
N GLY A 386 15.18 15.94 -36.77
CA GLY A 386 13.93 15.41 -37.27
C GLY A 386 14.27 14.10 -37.94
N ALA A 387 13.88 12.99 -37.32
CA ALA A 387 13.91 11.69 -37.95
C ALA A 387 12.94 11.79 -39.13
N THR A 388 13.48 12.09 -40.31
CA THR A 388 12.80 11.81 -41.57
C THR A 388 12.62 10.30 -41.61
N SER A 389 11.43 9.82 -41.23
CA SER A 389 11.06 8.43 -41.42
C SER A 389 11.15 8.13 -42.92
N ARG A 390 12.00 7.18 -43.29
CA ARG A 390 11.82 6.40 -44.51
C ARG A 390 10.94 5.21 -44.21
#